data_AF-A0A5C6XUK2-F1
#
_entry.id   AF-A0A5C6XUK2-F1
#
_cell.length_a   1.000
_cell.length_b   1.000
_cell.length_c   1.000
_cell.angle_alpha   90.00
_cell.angle_beta   90.00
_cell.angle_gamma   90.00
#
_symmetry.space_group_name_H-M   'P 1'
#
loop_
_entity.id
_entity.type
_entity.pdbx_description
1 polymer ?
#
loop_
_entity_poly.entity_id
_entity_poly.type
_entity_poly.pdbx_seq_one_letter_code
_entity_poly.pdbx_strand_id
1 'polypeptide(L)'
;MKKLIVNTFIPIALLITAIFIIGAGCSGIPDLKEYVWHKDADGDGYGLAGTAVMEQEQPEGYVENDTDCDDTNADVYPGATEIPDNDIDEDCNGKFAYTFYSDKDGDGFGSETPIIIEIDNNTTAPDNFSWFAGDCNDDNAEIHPKAVEIEKNGIDDNCDGIIDIVEYYIDEDGDGYGSQKATPAEGVTNNLDCDDTDEKIHPYTREFLDDKIDSNCDGKDNT
;
A
#
# COMPACT_ATOMS: atom_id res chain seq x y z
N MET A 1 -24.82 -100.29 -3.43
CA MET A 1 -24.88 -99.01 -4.19
C MET A 1 -24.92 -97.76 -3.30
N LYS A 2 -25.60 -97.74 -2.14
CA LYS A 2 -25.66 -96.55 -1.27
C LYS A 2 -24.34 -96.11 -0.59
N LYS A 3 -23.40 -97.02 -0.31
CA LYS A 3 -22.11 -96.68 0.34
C LYS A 3 -21.08 -95.98 -0.58
N LEU A 4 -21.15 -96.20 -1.90
CA LEU A 4 -20.22 -95.60 -2.88
C LEU A 4 -20.56 -94.13 -3.17
N ILE A 5 -21.85 -93.77 -3.10
CA ILE A 5 -22.34 -92.40 -3.31
C ILE A 5 -21.93 -91.50 -2.13
N VAL A 6 -22.01 -92.01 -0.90
CA VAL A 6 -21.73 -91.22 0.31
C VAL A 6 -20.23 -90.92 0.48
N ASN A 7 -19.35 -91.88 0.22
CA ASN A 7 -17.91 -91.70 0.50
C ASN A 7 -17.12 -91.08 -0.66
N THR A 8 -17.67 -91.03 -1.88
CA THR A 8 -16.95 -90.52 -3.05
C THR A 8 -17.65 -89.31 -3.66
N PHE A 9 -18.98 -89.30 -3.77
CA PHE A 9 -19.69 -88.19 -4.39
C PHE A 9 -19.96 -87.02 -3.43
N ILE A 10 -20.19 -87.25 -2.13
CA ILE A 10 -20.38 -86.17 -1.16
C ILE A 10 -19.11 -85.31 -0.99
N PRO A 11 -17.89 -85.87 -0.82
CA PRO A 11 -16.70 -85.03 -0.71
C PRO A 11 -16.36 -84.30 -2.00
N ILE A 12 -16.59 -84.91 -3.18
CA ILE A 12 -16.37 -84.24 -4.48
C ILE A 12 -17.43 -83.15 -4.72
N ALA A 13 -18.70 -83.41 -4.39
CA ALA A 13 -19.77 -82.40 -4.47
C ALA A 13 -19.52 -81.25 -3.49
N LEU A 14 -19.07 -81.53 -2.27
CA LEU A 14 -18.68 -80.50 -1.28
C LEU A 14 -17.47 -79.69 -1.75
N LEU A 15 -16.48 -80.32 -2.39
CA LEU A 15 -15.32 -79.63 -2.95
C LEU A 15 -15.70 -78.73 -4.15
N ILE A 16 -16.57 -79.22 -5.04
CA ILE A 16 -17.09 -78.44 -6.18
C ILE A 16 -17.98 -77.29 -5.70
N THR A 17 -18.84 -77.51 -4.70
CA THR A 17 -19.62 -76.42 -4.08
C THR A 17 -18.74 -75.44 -3.32
N ALA A 18 -17.66 -75.89 -2.66
CA ALA A 18 -16.72 -74.99 -1.99
C ALA A 18 -15.96 -74.12 -3.01
N ILE A 19 -15.55 -74.68 -4.16
CA ILE A 19 -14.93 -73.92 -5.25
C ILE A 19 -15.91 -72.87 -5.82
N PHE A 20 -17.21 -73.19 -5.94
CA PHE A 20 -18.23 -72.23 -6.40
C PHE A 20 -18.67 -71.21 -5.33
N ILE A 21 -18.55 -71.53 -4.03
CA ILE A 21 -18.91 -70.59 -2.93
C ILE A 21 -17.77 -69.61 -2.64
N ILE A 22 -16.50 -69.99 -2.88
CA ILE A 22 -15.35 -69.08 -2.72
C ILE A 22 -15.13 -68.23 -3.99
N GLY A 23 -15.70 -68.65 -5.14
CA GLY A 23 -15.52 -67.97 -6.44
C GLY A 23 -16.54 -66.90 -6.81
N ALA A 24 -17.56 -66.65 -5.98
CA ALA A 24 -18.61 -65.64 -6.26
C ALA A 24 -18.64 -64.50 -5.21
N GLY A 25 -17.57 -64.33 -4.44
CA GLY A 25 -17.49 -63.37 -3.34
C GLY A 25 -16.99 -61.96 -3.71
N CYS A 26 -16.51 -61.74 -4.93
CA CYS A 26 -16.11 -60.41 -5.39
C CYS A 26 -16.66 -60.14 -6.79
N SER A 27 -17.98 -59.91 -6.89
CA SER A 27 -18.53 -59.12 -8.01
C SER A 27 -18.43 -57.62 -7.75
N GLY A 28 -17.64 -57.21 -6.75
CA GLY A 28 -17.17 -55.85 -6.68
C GLY A 28 -16.15 -55.69 -7.80
N ILE A 29 -16.54 -55.02 -8.89
CA ILE A 29 -15.60 -54.15 -9.57
C ILE A 29 -14.86 -53.43 -8.42
N PRO A 30 -13.51 -53.46 -8.33
CA PRO A 30 -12.83 -52.70 -7.30
C PRO A 30 -13.46 -51.31 -7.31
N ASP A 31 -13.84 -50.81 -6.14
CA ASP A 31 -14.31 -49.43 -6.03
C ASP A 31 -13.15 -48.57 -6.52
N LEU A 32 -13.14 -48.28 -7.83
CA LEU A 32 -12.08 -47.56 -8.50
C LEU A 32 -12.29 -46.15 -8.01
N LYS A 33 -11.55 -45.79 -6.97
CA LYS A 33 -11.57 -44.45 -6.42
C LYS A 33 -11.05 -43.52 -7.50
N GLU A 34 -11.98 -42.82 -8.15
CA GLU A 34 -11.66 -41.73 -9.06
C GLU A 34 -11.23 -40.53 -8.21
N TYR A 35 -10.11 -39.93 -8.59
CA TYR A 35 -9.62 -38.69 -8.01
C TYR A 35 -9.93 -37.56 -8.99
N VAL A 36 -10.13 -36.36 -8.44
CA VAL A 36 -10.27 -35.15 -9.22
C VAL A 36 -8.89 -34.50 -9.28
N TRP A 37 -8.43 -34.20 -10.48
CA TRP A 37 -7.14 -33.59 -10.75
C TRP A 37 -7.33 -32.27 -11.48
N HIS A 38 -6.61 -31.24 -11.10
CA HIS A 38 -6.67 -29.88 -11.64
C HIS A 38 -5.37 -29.55 -12.33
N LYS A 39 -5.44 -28.85 -13.46
CA LYS A 39 -4.26 -28.50 -14.25
C LYS A 39 -3.38 -27.52 -13.48
N ASP A 40 -2.08 -27.80 -13.50
CA ASP A 40 -0.98 -26.99 -12.95
C ASP A 40 -0.06 -26.68 -14.14
N ALA A 41 -0.23 -25.51 -14.72
CA ALA A 41 0.34 -25.13 -16.01
C ALA A 41 1.63 -24.34 -15.90
N ASP A 42 1.84 -23.65 -14.80
CA ASP A 42 3.07 -22.90 -14.50
C ASP A 42 4.04 -23.68 -13.60
N GLY A 43 3.58 -24.76 -12.95
CA GLY A 43 4.41 -25.73 -12.25
C GLY A 43 4.73 -25.37 -10.81
N ASP A 44 3.89 -24.58 -10.13
CA ASP A 44 4.08 -24.21 -8.72
C ASP A 44 3.52 -25.25 -7.73
N GLY A 45 2.76 -26.23 -8.22
CA GLY A 45 2.15 -27.29 -7.42
C GLY A 45 0.71 -27.01 -6.97
N TYR A 46 0.09 -25.93 -7.43
CA TYR A 46 -1.31 -25.60 -7.23
C TYR A 46 -2.07 -25.67 -8.56
N GLY A 47 -3.35 -26.05 -8.47
CA GLY A 47 -4.17 -26.31 -9.65
C GLY A 47 -5.28 -25.30 -9.82
N LEU A 48 -5.67 -25.01 -11.06
CA LEU A 48 -6.75 -24.07 -11.34
C LEU A 48 -8.14 -24.69 -11.18
N ALA A 49 -9.02 -24.01 -10.44
CA ALA A 49 -10.44 -24.35 -10.39
C ALA A 49 -11.08 -24.40 -11.79
N GLY A 50 -11.95 -25.39 -12.04
CA GLY A 50 -12.66 -25.54 -13.32
C GLY A 50 -11.87 -26.25 -14.44
N THR A 51 -10.64 -26.68 -14.18
CA THR A 51 -9.81 -27.50 -15.10
C THR A 51 -9.85 -29.00 -14.81
N ALA A 52 -10.79 -29.42 -13.96
CA ALA A 52 -10.87 -30.76 -13.38
C ALA A 52 -10.98 -31.90 -14.42
N VAL A 53 -10.18 -32.94 -14.22
CA VAL A 53 -10.31 -34.26 -14.87
C VAL A 53 -10.45 -35.36 -13.82
N MET A 54 -11.20 -36.41 -14.13
CA MET A 54 -11.38 -37.57 -13.24
C MET A 54 -10.55 -38.74 -13.76
N GLU A 55 -9.54 -39.13 -13.00
CA GLU A 55 -8.64 -40.24 -13.35
C GLU A 55 -8.24 -41.03 -12.09
N GLN A 56 -7.81 -42.27 -12.28
CA GLN A 56 -7.36 -43.14 -11.16
C GLN A 56 -5.98 -42.77 -10.64
N GLU A 57 -5.12 -42.23 -11.51
CA GLU A 57 -3.74 -41.83 -11.23
C GLU A 57 -3.55 -40.37 -11.67
N GLN A 58 -2.59 -39.68 -11.06
CA GLN A 58 -2.26 -38.29 -11.37
C GLN A 58 -1.77 -38.14 -12.83
N PRO A 59 -2.48 -37.38 -13.69
CA PRO A 59 -1.97 -37.03 -15.01
C PRO A 59 -0.76 -36.10 -14.92
N GLU A 60 0.12 -36.12 -15.93
CA GLU A 60 1.26 -35.19 -16.01
C GLU A 60 0.77 -33.74 -16.14
N GLY A 61 1.29 -32.83 -15.30
CA GLY A 61 0.88 -31.42 -15.26
C GLY A 61 -0.46 -31.16 -14.57
N TYR A 62 -0.89 -32.05 -13.67
CA TYR A 62 -2.08 -31.87 -12.84
C TYR A 62 -1.76 -32.13 -11.36
N VAL A 63 -2.49 -31.50 -10.44
CA VAL A 63 -2.40 -31.66 -8.98
C VAL A 63 -3.78 -31.90 -8.36
N GLU A 64 -3.83 -32.33 -7.10
CA GLU A 64 -5.10 -32.70 -6.42
C GLU A 64 -5.87 -31.48 -5.90
N ASN A 65 -5.20 -30.34 -5.66
CA ASN A 65 -5.82 -29.10 -5.18
C ASN A 65 -6.30 -28.23 -6.36
N ASP A 66 -7.22 -27.30 -6.07
CA ASP A 66 -7.83 -26.40 -7.05
C ASP A 66 -7.79 -24.93 -6.61
N THR A 67 -6.78 -24.59 -5.80
CA THR A 67 -6.70 -23.34 -5.05
C THR A 67 -5.89 -22.25 -5.73
N ASP A 68 -5.33 -22.52 -6.90
CA ASP A 68 -4.61 -21.51 -7.67
C ASP A 68 -5.57 -20.48 -8.30
N CYS A 69 -5.22 -19.21 -8.19
CA CYS A 69 -5.94 -18.08 -8.75
C CYS A 69 -5.36 -17.59 -10.09
N ASP A 70 -4.11 -17.92 -10.44
CA ASP A 70 -3.45 -17.60 -11.72
C ASP A 70 -2.47 -18.69 -12.18
N ASP A 71 -3.01 -19.72 -12.83
CA ASP A 71 -2.32 -20.87 -13.47
C ASP A 71 -1.46 -20.49 -14.69
N THR A 72 -0.98 -19.26 -14.74
CA THR A 72 -0.01 -18.78 -15.73
C THR A 72 1.23 -18.16 -15.10
N ASN A 73 1.28 -18.06 -13.77
CA ASN A 73 2.30 -17.38 -13.01
C ASN A 73 2.66 -18.14 -11.72
N ALA A 74 3.74 -18.91 -11.77
CA ALA A 74 4.23 -19.73 -10.64
C ALA A 74 4.67 -18.94 -9.37
N ASP A 75 4.66 -17.60 -9.42
CA ASP A 75 4.87 -16.76 -8.23
C ASP A 75 3.54 -16.37 -7.54
N VAL A 76 2.39 -16.75 -8.09
CA VAL A 76 1.03 -16.49 -7.58
C VAL A 76 0.39 -17.82 -7.18
N TYR A 77 0.34 -18.10 -5.89
CA TYR A 77 -0.19 -19.35 -5.36
C TYR A 77 -0.57 -19.21 -3.88
N PRO A 78 -1.43 -20.09 -3.35
CA PRO A 78 -1.78 -20.12 -1.94
C PRO A 78 -0.60 -20.01 -0.97
N GLY A 79 -0.53 -18.88 -0.25
CA GLY A 79 0.53 -18.58 0.71
C GLY A 79 1.84 -18.05 0.12
N ALA A 80 1.84 -17.58 -1.13
CA ALA A 80 2.92 -16.76 -1.66
C ALA A 80 3.10 -15.46 -0.83
N THR A 81 4.22 -14.76 -1.04
CA THR A 81 4.46 -13.48 -0.36
C THR A 81 3.93 -12.35 -1.23
N GLU A 82 3.02 -11.57 -0.67
CA GLU A 82 2.47 -10.39 -1.32
C GLU A 82 3.54 -9.36 -1.70
N ILE A 83 3.39 -8.77 -2.88
CA ILE A 83 4.16 -7.64 -3.36
C ILE A 83 3.28 -6.39 -3.25
N PRO A 84 3.61 -5.44 -2.35
CA PRO A 84 2.72 -4.31 -2.13
C PRO A 84 2.61 -3.40 -3.36
N ASP A 85 1.42 -2.83 -3.54
CA ASP A 85 1.08 -1.78 -4.52
C ASP A 85 1.21 -2.22 -6.00
N ASN A 86 1.03 -3.51 -6.32
CA ASN A 86 1.01 -4.01 -7.70
C ASN A 86 -0.37 -4.49 -8.20
N ASP A 87 -1.40 -4.44 -7.35
CA ASP A 87 -2.77 -4.90 -7.61
C ASP A 87 -2.88 -6.39 -8.02
N ILE A 88 -1.98 -7.25 -7.54
CA ILE A 88 -2.03 -8.70 -7.67
C ILE A 88 -2.28 -9.31 -6.28
N ASP A 89 -3.09 -10.37 -6.22
CA ASP A 89 -3.32 -11.20 -5.03
C ASP A 89 -2.38 -12.40 -5.18
N GLU A 90 -1.14 -12.28 -4.69
CA GLU A 90 -0.13 -13.32 -4.87
C GLU A 90 -0.48 -14.58 -4.08
N ASP A 91 -1.05 -14.43 -2.89
CA ASP A 91 -1.30 -15.54 -2.00
C ASP A 91 -2.67 -16.21 -2.18
N CYS A 92 -3.44 -15.77 -3.19
CA CYS A 92 -4.76 -16.22 -3.56
C CYS A 92 -5.79 -16.19 -2.41
N ASN A 93 -5.64 -15.26 -1.45
CA ASN A 93 -6.53 -15.16 -0.30
C ASN A 93 -7.72 -14.19 -0.51
N GLY A 94 -7.76 -13.50 -1.65
CA GLY A 94 -8.78 -12.52 -2.02
C GLY A 94 -8.48 -11.10 -1.55
N LYS A 95 -7.28 -10.85 -1.02
CA LYS A 95 -6.80 -9.54 -0.57
C LYS A 95 -5.55 -9.15 -1.33
N PHE A 96 -5.20 -7.88 -1.18
CA PHE A 96 -4.10 -7.25 -1.89
C PHE A 96 -3.27 -6.47 -0.87
N ALA A 97 -1.96 -6.61 -0.93
CA ALA A 97 -1.07 -5.80 -0.11
C ALA A 97 -0.95 -4.37 -0.63
N TYR A 98 -1.13 -3.42 0.27
CA TYR A 98 -0.91 -2.01 0.03
C TYR A 98 0.00 -1.39 1.09
N THR A 99 0.74 -0.36 0.69
CA THR A 99 1.54 0.45 1.60
C THR A 99 0.68 1.53 2.27
N PHE A 100 0.67 1.53 3.60
CA PHE A 100 0.00 2.51 4.43
C PHE A 100 0.96 3.20 5.40
N TYR A 101 0.48 4.29 5.99
CA TYR A 101 1.17 5.05 7.03
C TYR A 101 0.23 5.23 8.21
N SER A 102 0.73 5.08 9.43
CA SER A 102 -0.08 5.33 10.64
C SER A 102 -0.50 6.80 10.66
N ASP A 103 -1.79 7.07 10.72
CA ASP A 103 -2.43 8.40 10.76
C ASP A 103 -3.17 8.51 12.09
N LYS A 104 -2.53 9.16 13.06
CA LYS A 104 -2.94 9.09 14.48
C LYS A 104 -3.92 10.20 14.86
N ASP A 105 -3.86 11.34 14.20
CA ASP A 105 -4.74 12.48 14.45
C ASP A 105 -5.87 12.61 13.41
N GLY A 106 -5.78 11.89 12.29
CA GLY A 106 -6.86 11.69 11.33
C GLY A 106 -7.00 12.80 10.29
N ASP A 107 -5.92 13.49 9.93
CA ASP A 107 -5.94 14.52 8.88
C ASP A 107 -5.78 13.95 7.45
N GLY A 108 -5.47 12.66 7.34
CA GLY A 108 -5.25 11.99 6.07
C GLY A 108 -3.81 11.99 5.59
N PHE A 109 -2.84 12.34 6.43
CA PHE A 109 -1.42 12.09 6.26
C PHE A 109 -0.92 11.25 7.44
N GLY A 110 -0.01 10.32 7.16
CA GLY A 110 0.59 9.50 8.19
C GLY A 110 2.08 9.73 8.32
N SER A 111 2.63 9.12 9.36
CA SER A 111 4.06 9.08 9.65
C SER A 111 4.92 8.62 8.46
N GLU A 112 6.23 8.86 8.51
CA GLU A 112 7.14 8.45 7.42
C GLU A 112 7.35 6.93 7.29
N THR A 113 6.96 6.14 8.29
CA THR A 113 7.27 4.70 8.30
C THR A 113 6.17 3.90 7.58
N PRO A 114 6.48 3.23 6.46
CA PRO A 114 5.50 2.42 5.74
C PRO A 114 5.14 1.15 6.50
N ILE A 115 3.88 0.75 6.41
CA ILE A 115 3.31 -0.48 6.96
C ILE A 115 2.55 -1.18 5.84
N ILE A 116 2.84 -2.47 5.63
CA ILE A 116 2.13 -3.28 4.64
C ILE A 116 0.90 -3.90 5.29
N ILE A 117 -0.27 -3.71 4.69
CA ILE A 117 -1.53 -4.27 5.14
C ILE A 117 -2.27 -4.87 3.94
N GLU A 118 -2.78 -6.08 4.11
CA GLU A 118 -3.66 -6.72 3.14
C GLU A 118 -5.12 -6.32 3.38
N ILE A 119 -5.76 -5.81 2.34
CA ILE A 119 -7.18 -5.42 2.34
C ILE A 119 -7.88 -5.91 1.07
N ASP A 120 -9.20 -5.97 1.09
CA ASP A 120 -9.99 -6.28 -0.11
C ASP A 120 -9.78 -5.17 -1.15
N ASN A 121 -9.74 -5.53 -2.44
CA ASN A 121 -9.58 -4.57 -3.54
C ASN A 121 -10.65 -3.46 -3.47
N ASN A 122 -10.25 -2.22 -3.76
CA ASN A 122 -11.12 -1.06 -3.87
C ASN A 122 -11.84 -0.69 -2.55
N THR A 123 -11.17 -0.94 -1.42
CA THR A 123 -11.54 -0.41 -0.11
C THR A 123 -10.79 0.90 0.19
N THR A 124 -11.30 1.68 1.15
CA THR A 124 -10.60 2.87 1.66
C THR A 124 -9.48 2.45 2.62
N ALA A 125 -8.56 3.36 2.93
CA ALA A 125 -7.56 3.10 3.97
C ALA A 125 -8.24 2.65 5.28
N PRO A 126 -7.67 1.66 6.00
CA PRO A 126 -8.18 1.26 7.32
C PRO A 126 -8.18 2.41 8.32
N ASP A 127 -8.99 2.30 9.38
CA ASP A 127 -9.04 3.30 10.45
C ASP A 127 -7.64 3.52 11.08
N ASN A 128 -7.25 4.79 11.26
CA ASN A 128 -5.94 5.24 11.73
C ASN A 128 -4.77 4.97 10.77
N PHE A 129 -5.06 4.79 9.48
CA PHE A 129 -4.05 4.69 8.42
C PHE A 129 -4.37 5.64 7.26
N SER A 130 -3.32 6.14 6.63
CA SER A 130 -3.40 6.94 5.41
C SER A 130 -2.60 6.31 4.27
N TRP A 131 -3.04 6.58 3.04
CA TRP A 131 -2.31 6.34 1.80
C TRP A 131 -1.13 7.31 1.61
N PHE A 132 -1.18 8.47 2.28
CA PHE A 132 -0.21 9.54 2.10
C PHE A 132 0.70 9.61 3.33
N ALA A 133 2.01 9.63 3.11
CA ALA A 133 2.99 9.91 4.15
C ALA A 133 3.26 11.41 4.28
N GLY A 134 4.10 11.76 5.24
CA GLY A 134 4.76 13.06 5.32
C GLY A 134 4.20 13.96 6.41
N ASP A 135 3.38 13.42 7.30
CA ASP A 135 2.97 14.14 8.50
C ASP A 135 4.20 14.33 9.42
N CYS A 136 4.52 15.60 9.70
CA CYS A 136 5.60 16.00 10.58
C CYS A 136 5.16 16.12 12.05
N ASN A 137 3.86 15.98 12.34
CA ASN A 137 3.31 15.95 13.68
C ASN A 137 2.02 15.10 13.79
N ASP A 138 2.20 13.77 13.92
CA ASP A 138 1.13 12.76 14.13
C ASP A 138 0.21 12.98 15.36
N ASP A 139 0.41 14.05 16.14
CA ASP A 139 -0.42 14.40 17.30
C ASP A 139 -1.30 15.65 17.05
N ASN A 140 -1.21 16.28 15.88
CA ASN A 140 -1.93 17.51 15.55
C ASN A 140 -2.37 17.60 14.08
N ALA A 141 -3.63 17.27 13.84
CA ALA A 141 -4.30 17.27 12.53
C ALA A 141 -4.33 18.61 11.76
N GLU A 142 -3.82 19.69 12.33
CA GLU A 142 -3.65 20.99 11.65
C GLU A 142 -2.24 21.17 11.06
N ILE A 143 -1.30 20.26 11.35
CA ILE A 143 0.08 20.28 10.87
C ILE A 143 0.27 19.09 9.95
N HIS A 144 0.29 19.31 8.64
CA HIS A 144 0.40 18.25 7.64
C HIS A 144 0.77 18.83 6.26
N PRO A 145 1.22 18.01 5.28
CA PRO A 145 1.65 18.44 3.95
C PRO A 145 0.71 19.34 3.11
N LYS A 146 -0.53 19.53 3.54
CA LYS A 146 -1.55 20.36 2.88
C LYS A 146 -2.07 21.50 3.77
N ALA A 147 -1.55 21.64 4.97
CA ALA A 147 -1.90 22.74 5.85
C ALA A 147 -1.43 24.07 5.24
N VAL A 148 -2.02 25.16 5.72
CA VAL A 148 -1.59 26.51 5.36
C VAL A 148 -0.68 27.01 6.46
N GLU A 149 0.49 27.52 6.08
CA GLU A 149 1.43 28.18 6.98
C GLU A 149 0.77 29.29 7.80
N ILE A 150 0.90 29.22 9.12
CA ILE A 150 0.41 30.22 10.05
C ILE A 150 1.57 31.13 10.45
N GLU A 151 1.58 32.33 9.88
CA GLU A 151 2.66 33.30 10.11
C GLU A 151 3.02 33.51 11.60
N LYS A 152 4.31 33.34 11.91
CA LYS A 152 4.97 33.63 13.18
C LYS A 152 4.54 32.72 14.33
N ASN A 153 4.04 31.52 14.03
CA ASN A 153 3.80 30.50 15.06
C ASN A 153 5.07 29.69 15.37
N GLY A 154 6.10 29.75 14.51
CA GLY A 154 7.34 29.00 14.67
C GLY A 154 7.19 27.50 14.45
N ILE A 155 6.21 27.08 13.64
CA ILE A 155 5.89 25.70 13.30
C ILE A 155 5.84 25.59 11.78
N ASP A 156 6.52 24.60 11.22
CA ASP A 156 6.33 24.17 9.83
C ASP A 156 4.98 23.48 9.72
N ASP A 157 3.91 24.26 9.52
CA ASP A 157 2.54 23.74 9.52
C ASP A 157 2.32 22.81 8.31
N ASN A 158 2.93 23.13 7.18
CA ASN A 158 2.74 22.41 5.93
C ASN A 158 3.78 21.31 5.67
N CYS A 159 4.67 21.03 6.62
CA CYS A 159 5.74 20.03 6.55
C CYS A 159 6.64 20.14 5.29
N ASP A 160 6.86 21.34 4.76
CA ASP A 160 7.73 21.58 3.59
C ASP A 160 9.20 21.88 3.97
N GLY A 161 9.48 21.98 5.27
CA GLY A 161 10.78 22.32 5.84
C GLY A 161 10.96 23.81 6.14
N ILE A 162 9.95 24.65 5.89
CA ILE A 162 9.97 26.10 6.12
C ILE A 162 9.03 26.43 7.28
N ILE A 163 9.61 26.76 8.43
CA ILE A 163 8.91 26.94 9.73
C ILE A 163 7.98 28.16 9.80
N ASP A 164 8.08 29.09 8.86
CA ASP A 164 7.22 30.26 8.72
C ASP A 164 7.55 30.90 7.37
N ILE A 165 6.56 31.30 6.56
CA ILE A 165 6.81 32.28 5.49
C ILE A 165 7.12 33.63 6.16
N VAL A 166 8.40 33.87 6.44
CA VAL A 166 8.88 35.21 6.73
C VAL A 166 9.25 35.85 5.39
N GLU A 167 8.39 36.75 4.90
CA GLU A 167 8.81 37.66 3.83
C GLU A 167 9.93 38.56 4.39
N TYR A 168 11.16 38.24 4.00
CA TYR A 168 12.29 39.13 4.18
C TYR A 168 12.33 40.12 3.03
N TYR A 169 12.80 41.32 3.32
CA TYR A 169 13.07 42.37 2.36
C TYR A 169 14.58 42.65 2.39
N ILE A 170 15.15 42.87 1.21
CA ILE A 170 16.57 43.22 1.08
C ILE A 170 16.78 44.53 1.84
N ASP A 171 17.85 44.60 2.62
CA ASP A 171 18.34 45.79 3.34
C ASP A 171 19.77 46.02 2.82
N GLU A 172 19.89 46.68 1.66
CA GLU A 172 21.17 46.81 0.93
C GLU A 172 22.09 47.86 1.55
N ASP A 173 21.55 48.86 2.23
CA ASP A 173 22.32 49.90 2.91
C ASP A 173 22.54 49.68 4.42
N GLY A 174 21.81 48.75 5.03
CA GLY A 174 22.01 48.29 6.41
C GLY A 174 21.36 49.17 7.48
N ASP A 175 20.33 49.93 7.14
CA ASP A 175 19.66 50.85 8.06
C ASP A 175 18.55 50.21 8.93
N GLY A 176 18.18 48.96 8.59
CA GLY A 176 17.17 48.17 9.27
C GLY A 176 15.76 48.26 8.66
N TYR A 177 15.58 48.99 7.56
CA TYR A 177 14.38 49.03 6.74
C TYR A 177 14.65 48.34 5.41
N GLY A 178 13.66 47.63 4.90
CA GLY A 178 13.86 46.81 3.71
C GLY A 178 13.17 47.41 2.49
N SER A 179 13.72 47.17 1.31
CA SER A 179 13.10 47.54 0.04
C SER A 179 11.68 47.01 -0.13
N GLN A 180 10.98 47.54 -1.13
CA GLN A 180 9.69 47.01 -1.59
C GLN A 180 9.78 45.65 -2.30
N LYS A 181 10.96 45.01 -2.34
CA LYS A 181 11.20 43.75 -3.04
C LYS A 181 11.47 42.63 -2.04
N ALA A 182 10.54 41.69 -1.95
CA ALA A 182 10.70 40.49 -1.13
C ALA A 182 11.88 39.62 -1.62
N THR A 183 12.60 39.01 -0.68
CA THR A 183 13.68 38.05 -0.89
C THR A 183 13.38 36.73 -0.16
N PRO A 184 13.62 35.55 -0.77
CA PRO A 184 13.44 34.26 -0.11
C PRO A 184 14.45 33.92 0.99
N ALA A 185 15.45 34.78 1.24
CA ALA A 185 16.50 34.55 2.23
C ALA A 185 16.99 35.88 2.82
N GLU A 186 17.50 35.82 4.06
CA GLU A 186 18.18 36.86 4.87
C GLU A 186 17.85 38.33 4.53
N GLY A 187 17.30 39.06 5.50
CA GLY A 187 16.98 40.48 5.36
C GLY A 187 16.25 41.02 6.59
N VAL A 188 15.48 42.09 6.41
CA VAL A 188 14.61 42.65 7.45
C VAL A 188 13.13 42.34 7.18
N THR A 189 12.27 42.44 8.19
CA THR A 189 10.87 41.99 8.13
C THR A 189 9.88 43.13 7.81
N ASN A 190 10.38 44.22 7.24
CA ASN A 190 9.60 45.38 6.85
C ASN A 190 10.02 45.85 5.45
N ASN A 191 9.09 46.43 4.70
CA ASN A 191 9.29 46.86 3.30
C ASN A 191 9.16 48.38 3.15
N LEU A 192 9.59 49.10 4.17
CA LEU A 192 9.28 50.50 4.34
C LEU A 192 10.32 51.43 3.70
N ASP A 193 11.42 50.89 3.20
CA ASP A 193 12.45 51.66 2.54
C ASP A 193 12.05 52.02 1.10
N CYS A 194 12.06 53.32 0.81
CA CYS A 194 11.76 53.88 -0.49
C CYS A 194 13.02 54.08 -1.36
N ASP A 195 14.23 54.04 -0.78
CA ASP A 195 15.52 54.02 -1.46
C ASP A 195 16.55 53.17 -0.68
N ASP A 196 16.46 51.85 -0.88
CA ASP A 196 17.30 50.78 -0.29
C ASP A 196 18.81 50.86 -0.63
N THR A 197 19.26 51.99 -1.17
CA THR A 197 20.65 52.24 -1.53
C THR A 197 21.28 53.41 -0.76
N ASP A 198 20.54 54.11 0.10
CA ASP A 198 21.03 55.20 0.96
C ASP A 198 20.45 55.11 2.38
N GLU A 199 21.30 54.72 3.33
CA GLU A 199 21.01 54.56 4.78
C GLU A 199 20.37 55.76 5.51
N LYS A 200 20.15 56.88 4.80
CA LYS A 200 19.49 58.08 5.32
C LYS A 200 18.05 58.20 4.84
N ILE A 201 17.63 57.48 3.79
CA ILE A 201 16.30 57.57 3.22
C ILE A 201 15.48 56.40 3.76
N HIS A 202 14.71 56.65 4.81
CA HIS A 202 13.94 55.61 5.46
C HIS A 202 12.85 56.20 6.36
N PRO A 203 11.86 55.42 6.80
CA PRO A 203 10.85 55.88 7.73
C PRO A 203 11.45 56.56 8.96
N TYR A 204 10.81 57.64 9.39
CA TYR A 204 11.20 58.44 10.55
C TYR A 204 12.48 59.27 10.40
N THR A 205 13.05 59.35 9.19
CA THR A 205 14.03 60.39 8.85
C THR A 205 13.41 61.78 8.85
N ARG A 206 14.24 62.79 9.10
CA ARG A 206 13.84 64.20 8.96
C ARG A 206 13.91 64.61 7.49
N GLU A 207 12.76 65.06 6.98
CA GLU A 207 12.63 65.76 5.70
C GLU A 207 13.43 67.08 5.63
N PHE A 208 14.09 67.30 4.50
CA PHE A 208 14.71 68.58 4.16
C PHE A 208 13.82 69.36 3.19
N LEU A 209 13.66 70.65 3.43
CA LEU A 209 12.79 71.48 2.58
C LEU A 209 13.41 71.70 1.19
N ASP A 210 12.58 71.57 0.16
CA ASP A 210 12.87 71.90 -1.25
C ASP A 210 13.95 71.06 -1.95
N ASP A 211 14.33 69.89 -1.42
CA ASP A 211 15.34 69.01 -2.05
C ASP A 211 14.74 67.98 -3.03
N LYS A 212 13.41 67.81 -3.03
CA LYS A 212 12.67 66.87 -3.89
C LYS A 212 12.91 65.41 -3.59
N ILE A 213 13.39 65.10 -2.38
CA ILE A 213 13.63 63.74 -1.91
C ILE A 213 12.68 63.48 -0.75
N ASP A 214 11.81 62.49 -0.92
CA ASP A 214 11.00 61.93 0.17
C ASP A 214 11.92 61.08 1.06
N SER A 215 12.63 61.75 1.97
CA SER A 215 13.65 61.16 2.84
C SER A 215 13.04 60.29 3.93
N ASN A 216 11.77 60.52 4.29
CA ASN A 216 11.07 59.84 5.36
C ASN A 216 10.09 58.75 4.87
N CYS A 217 10.04 58.52 3.55
CA CYS A 217 9.19 57.55 2.88
C CYS A 217 7.69 57.66 3.23
N ASP A 218 7.19 58.87 3.49
CA ASP A 218 5.77 59.10 3.81
C ASP A 218 4.88 59.39 2.57
N GLY A 219 5.51 59.39 1.39
CA GLY A 219 4.88 59.66 0.11
C GLY A 219 4.77 61.15 -0.21
N LYS A 220 5.42 62.03 0.56
CA LYS A 220 5.42 63.48 0.34
C LYS A 220 6.80 64.07 0.61
N ASP A 221 7.27 64.83 -0.37
CA ASP A 221 8.32 65.83 -0.18
C ASP A 221 7.73 67.05 0.55
N ASN A 222 8.31 67.41 1.69
CA ASN A 222 7.90 68.61 2.42
C ASN A 222 8.37 69.87 1.69
N THR A 223 7.43 70.53 1.00
CA THR A 223 7.58 71.86 0.38
C THR A 223 7.57 72.99 1.40
#